data_AF-A0A9P0B1G6-F1
#
_entry.id   AF-A0A9P0B1G6-F1
#
_cell.length_a   1.000
_cell.length_b   1.000
_cell.length_c   1.000
_cell.angle_alpha   90.00
_cell.angle_beta   90.00
_cell.angle_gamma   90.00
#
_symmetry.space_group_name_H-M   'P 1'
#
loop_
_entity.id
_entity.type
_entity.pdbx_description
1 polymer ?
#
loop_
_entity_poly.entity_id
_entity_poly.type
_entity_poly.pdbx_seq_one_letter_code
_entity_poly.pdbx_strand_id
1 'polypeptide(L)'
;MPYFHTKILRLEYCNITADHVEILQTNLKDNKVLTEISLNGNPNENLHLLLNLPILSLSLRFCKIDSIRAKALAEAFNKTEIKLIHLNLSSNDVNDDGAEFVANIIRVNRTLKAFNLADNKIGNLGCAIIMKSFQLFPLSQNELVLKRKIKLRLMEVIPVRILFSEKNVWFEKIITRPFLLEIAHIFL
;
A
#
# COMPACT_ATOMS: atom_id res chain seq x y z
N MET A 1 -13.71 18.90 -27.06
CA MET A 1 -14.10 17.48 -27.21
C MET A 1 -14.05 16.84 -25.83
N PRO A 2 -15.15 16.31 -25.26
CA PRO A 2 -15.06 15.58 -24.01
C PRO A 2 -14.43 14.22 -24.33
N TYR A 3 -13.19 14.01 -23.91
CA TYR A 3 -12.55 12.71 -24.03
C TYR A 3 -13.26 11.74 -23.07
N PHE A 4 -13.51 10.51 -23.53
CA PHE A 4 -14.00 9.44 -22.66
C PHE A 4 -12.94 9.14 -21.60
N HIS A 5 -13.14 9.70 -20.40
CA HIS A 5 -12.28 9.45 -19.25
C HIS A 5 -12.74 8.19 -18.55
N THR A 6 -12.44 7.03 -19.12
CA THR A 6 -12.71 5.76 -18.44
C THR A 6 -11.90 5.71 -17.15
N LYS A 7 -12.59 5.74 -16.01
CA LYS A 7 -11.98 5.69 -14.68
C LYS A 7 -11.66 4.27 -14.22
N ILE A 8 -12.14 3.27 -14.95
CA ILE A 8 -12.08 1.86 -14.60
C ILE A 8 -11.40 1.10 -15.76
N LEU A 9 -10.32 0.40 -15.46
CA LEU A 9 -9.63 -0.46 -16.41
C LEU A 9 -9.82 -1.90 -15.98
N ARG A 10 -10.41 -2.72 -16.85
CA ARG A 10 -10.60 -4.15 -16.64
C ARG A 10 -9.78 -4.92 -17.66
N LEU A 11 -8.83 -5.70 -17.18
CA LEU A 11 -8.00 -6.60 -17.99
C LEU A 11 -8.12 -8.02 -17.40
N GLU A 12 -9.36 -8.47 -17.22
CA GLU A 12 -9.66 -9.73 -16.53
C GLU A 12 -9.41 -10.91 -17.48
N TYR A 13 -8.72 -11.94 -17.00
CA TYR A 13 -8.38 -13.14 -17.77
C TYR A 13 -7.64 -12.86 -19.10
N CYS A 14 -6.80 -11.83 -19.12
CA CYS A 14 -6.05 -11.39 -20.31
C CYS A 14 -4.64 -11.97 -20.40
N ASN A 15 -4.28 -12.95 -19.55
CA ASN A 15 -2.93 -13.52 -19.48
C ASN A 15 -1.84 -12.47 -19.22
N ILE A 16 -2.10 -11.57 -18.26
CA ILE A 16 -1.18 -10.49 -17.89
C ILE A 16 0.09 -11.05 -17.23
N THR A 17 1.19 -11.06 -17.99
CA THR A 17 2.54 -11.50 -17.55
C THR A 17 3.24 -10.46 -16.68
N ALA A 18 4.41 -10.81 -16.11
CA ALA A 18 5.22 -9.91 -15.28
C ALA A 18 5.56 -8.61 -16.02
N ASP A 19 6.02 -8.71 -17.27
CA ASP A 19 6.34 -7.56 -18.12
C ASP A 19 5.14 -6.62 -18.31
N HIS A 20 3.94 -7.17 -18.49
CA HIS A 20 2.73 -6.36 -18.60
C HIS A 20 2.42 -5.59 -17.30
N VAL A 21 2.66 -6.20 -16.13
CA VAL A 21 2.49 -5.53 -14.83
C VAL A 21 3.50 -4.38 -14.68
N GLU A 22 4.74 -4.58 -15.13
CA GLU A 22 5.77 -3.53 -15.12
C GLU A 22 5.43 -2.37 -16.06
N ILE A 23 4.90 -2.68 -17.25
CA ILE A 23 4.40 -1.68 -18.19
C ILE A 23 3.24 -0.89 -17.58
N LEU A 24 2.28 -1.57 -16.94
CA LEU A 24 1.17 -0.92 -16.23
C LEU A 24 1.69 -0.01 -15.12
N GLN A 25 2.63 -0.49 -14.31
CA GLN A 25 3.22 0.29 -13.23
C GLN A 25 3.92 1.55 -13.77
N THR A 26 4.72 1.40 -14.82
CA THR A 26 5.51 2.49 -15.40
C THR A 26 4.63 3.56 -16.03
N ASN A 27 3.62 3.14 -16.81
CA ASN A 27 2.76 4.05 -17.57
C ASN A 27 1.69 4.71 -16.70
N LEU A 28 1.29 4.09 -15.59
CA LEU A 28 0.21 4.60 -14.73
C LEU A 28 0.71 5.27 -13.45
N LYS A 29 2.02 5.32 -13.17
CA LYS A 29 2.56 5.92 -11.92
C LYS A 29 2.11 7.37 -11.69
N ASP A 30 1.97 8.16 -12.77
CA ASP A 30 1.58 9.57 -12.74
C ASP A 30 0.12 9.79 -13.21
N ASN A 31 -0.66 8.72 -13.34
CA ASN A 31 -2.05 8.79 -13.79
C ASN A 31 -2.90 9.66 -12.83
N LYS A 32 -3.77 10.50 -13.40
CA LYS A 32 -4.72 11.36 -12.66
C LYS A 32 -6.18 11.06 -12.93
N VAL A 33 -6.47 10.10 -13.82
CA VAL A 33 -7.83 9.84 -14.33
C VAL A 33 -8.35 8.49 -13.87
N LEU A 34 -7.54 7.43 -14.05
CA LEU A 34 -7.91 6.08 -13.66
C LEU A 34 -7.99 5.96 -12.14
N THR A 35 -9.10 5.45 -11.63
CA THR A 35 -9.33 5.26 -10.19
C THR A 35 -9.45 3.79 -9.81
N GLU A 36 -9.73 2.91 -10.76
CA GLU A 36 -9.95 1.49 -10.52
C GLU A 36 -9.26 0.62 -11.56
N ILE A 37 -8.61 -0.45 -11.09
CA ILE A 37 -8.05 -1.50 -11.93
C ILE A 37 -8.58 -2.87 -11.47
N SER A 38 -9.03 -3.67 -12.41
CA SER A 38 -9.36 -5.08 -12.20
C SER A 38 -8.44 -5.94 -13.05
N LEU A 39 -7.60 -6.75 -12.40
CA LEU A 39 -6.75 -7.77 -13.02
C LEU A 39 -7.18 -9.19 -12.64
N ASN A 40 -8.47 -9.40 -12.36
CA ASN A 40 -8.97 -10.71 -11.98
C ASN A 40 -8.54 -11.80 -12.98
N GLY A 41 -8.23 -13.00 -12.49
CA GLY A 41 -7.89 -14.13 -13.35
C GLY A 41 -6.52 -14.02 -14.00
N ASN A 42 -5.63 -13.16 -13.51
CA ASN A 42 -4.25 -13.06 -13.99
C ASN A 42 -3.24 -13.40 -12.88
N PRO A 43 -2.87 -14.68 -12.74
CA PRO A 43 -1.88 -15.10 -11.76
C PRO A 43 -0.50 -14.53 -12.07
N ASN A 44 0.07 -13.78 -11.13
CA ASN A 44 1.33 -13.07 -11.34
C ASN A 44 2.02 -12.77 -9.99
N GLU A 45 3.35 -12.88 -9.96
CA GLU A 45 4.16 -12.62 -8.76
C GLU A 45 4.38 -11.12 -8.48
N ASN A 46 4.27 -10.28 -9.51
CA ASN A 46 4.57 -8.86 -9.44
C ASN A 46 3.35 -7.96 -9.15
N LEU A 47 2.19 -8.54 -8.81
CA LEU A 47 0.95 -7.78 -8.55
C LEU A 47 1.10 -6.75 -7.41
N HIS A 48 2.05 -6.96 -6.50
CA HIS A 48 2.37 -6.02 -5.43
C HIS A 48 2.85 -4.65 -5.93
N LEU A 49 3.40 -4.56 -7.14
CA LEU A 49 3.84 -3.31 -7.77
C LEU A 49 2.69 -2.35 -8.04
N LEU A 50 1.47 -2.88 -8.26
CA LEU A 50 0.28 -2.09 -8.59
C LEU A 50 -0.30 -1.34 -7.39
N LEU A 51 0.07 -1.71 -6.17
CA LEU A 51 -0.39 -1.05 -4.94
C LEU A 51 0.04 0.41 -4.84
N ASN A 52 1.14 0.77 -5.52
CA ASN A 52 1.70 2.12 -5.52
C ASN A 52 1.13 3.04 -6.60
N LEU A 53 0.23 2.52 -7.45
CA LEU A 53 -0.43 3.33 -8.45
C LEU A 53 -1.39 4.34 -7.79
N PRO A 54 -1.61 5.52 -8.40
CA PRO A 54 -2.54 6.54 -7.92
C PRO A 54 -4.01 6.15 -8.18
N ILE A 55 -4.39 4.93 -7.79
CA ILE A 55 -5.73 4.36 -7.89
C ILE A 55 -6.35 4.21 -6.50
N LEU A 56 -7.67 4.08 -6.45
CA LEU A 56 -8.46 3.96 -5.23
C LEU A 56 -8.98 2.53 -5.03
N SER A 57 -9.12 1.75 -6.09
CA SER A 57 -9.65 0.39 -6.04
C SER A 57 -8.83 -0.56 -6.91
N LEU A 58 -8.45 -1.70 -6.33
CA LEU A 58 -7.71 -2.76 -7.02
C LEU A 58 -8.38 -4.11 -6.76
N SER A 59 -8.70 -4.83 -7.84
CA SER A 59 -9.24 -6.19 -7.77
C SER A 59 -8.25 -7.18 -8.37
N LEU A 60 -7.86 -8.18 -7.57
CA LEU A 60 -6.92 -9.26 -7.89
C LEU A 60 -7.54 -10.63 -7.58
N ARG A 61 -8.81 -10.83 -7.95
CA ARG A 61 -9.49 -12.11 -7.71
C ARG A 61 -8.92 -13.19 -8.63
N PHE A 62 -8.90 -14.46 -8.21
CA PHE A 62 -8.42 -15.56 -9.07
C PHE A 62 -6.99 -15.33 -9.61
N CYS A 63 -6.12 -14.70 -8.82
CA CYS A 63 -4.73 -14.37 -9.18
C CYS A 63 -3.72 -15.32 -8.52
N LYS A 64 -4.17 -16.45 -7.94
CA LYS A 64 -3.33 -17.41 -7.20
C LYS A 64 -2.47 -16.73 -6.12
N ILE A 65 -3.05 -15.78 -5.38
CA ILE A 65 -2.34 -15.12 -4.28
C ILE A 65 -2.28 -16.11 -3.12
N ASP A 66 -1.10 -16.69 -2.92
CA ASP A 66 -0.74 -17.58 -1.82
C ASP A 66 -0.04 -16.80 -0.70
N SER A 67 0.50 -17.49 0.31
CA SER A 67 1.23 -16.86 1.42
C SER A 67 2.46 -16.06 0.96
N ILE A 68 3.16 -16.50 -0.09
CA ILE A 68 4.34 -15.83 -0.64
C ILE A 68 3.93 -14.49 -1.28
N ARG A 69 2.87 -14.49 -2.10
CA ARG A 69 2.36 -13.26 -2.71
C ARG A 69 1.70 -12.34 -1.68
N ALA A 70 1.02 -12.89 -0.68
CA ALA A 70 0.49 -12.12 0.46
C ALA A 70 1.61 -11.39 1.23
N LYS A 71 2.76 -12.05 1.44
CA LYS A 71 3.96 -11.43 1.99
C LYS A 71 4.46 -10.28 1.14
N ALA A 72 4.57 -10.47 -0.17
CA ALA A 72 5.01 -9.40 -1.09
C ALA A 72 4.08 -8.19 -1.05
N LEU A 73 2.76 -8.41 -0.98
CA LEU A 73 1.78 -7.34 -0.76
C LEU A 73 2.06 -6.61 0.57
N ALA A 74 2.17 -7.35 1.68
CA ALA A 74 2.43 -6.76 3.00
C ALA A 74 3.73 -5.94 3.06
N GLU A 75 4.79 -6.41 2.40
CA GLU A 75 6.04 -5.66 2.28
C GLU A 75 5.87 -4.35 1.50
N ALA A 76 5.06 -4.34 0.44
CA ALA A 76 4.75 -3.10 -0.29
C ALA A 76 4.02 -2.11 0.62
N PHE A 77 3.02 -2.56 1.41
CA PHE A 77 2.35 -1.73 2.41
C PHE A 77 3.26 -1.16 3.49
N ASN A 78 4.38 -1.83 3.80
CA ASN A 78 5.37 -1.34 4.76
C ASN A 78 6.36 -0.34 4.16
N LYS A 79 6.51 -0.30 2.82
CA LYS A 79 7.55 0.49 2.14
C LYS A 79 7.03 1.84 1.62
N THR A 80 5.73 1.96 1.36
CA THR A 80 5.14 3.12 0.67
C THR A 80 3.77 3.50 1.26
N GLU A 81 3.38 4.77 1.06
CA GLU A 81 2.02 5.18 1.36
C GLU A 81 1.07 4.72 0.26
N ILE A 82 0.20 3.77 0.60
CA ILE A 82 -0.81 3.25 -0.32
C ILE A 82 -2.12 4.01 -0.17
N LYS A 83 -2.65 4.51 -1.30
CA LYS A 83 -3.88 5.32 -1.35
C LYS A 83 -5.16 4.50 -1.57
N LEU A 84 -5.03 3.18 -1.74
CA LEU A 84 -6.17 2.29 -1.94
C LEU A 84 -7.20 2.42 -0.82
N ILE A 85 -8.46 2.50 -1.23
CA ILE A 85 -9.64 2.48 -0.38
C ILE A 85 -10.28 1.07 -0.42
N HIS A 86 -10.19 0.41 -1.57
CA HIS A 86 -10.74 -0.92 -1.80
C HIS A 86 -9.66 -1.86 -2.34
N LEU A 87 -9.49 -3.00 -1.68
CA LEU A 87 -8.64 -4.09 -2.16
C LEU A 87 -9.45 -5.38 -2.15
N ASN A 88 -9.55 -6.04 -3.30
CA ASN A 88 -10.26 -7.30 -3.43
C ASN A 88 -9.28 -8.44 -3.77
N LEU A 89 -9.05 -9.32 -2.81
CA LEU A 89 -8.25 -10.53 -2.95
C LEU A 89 -9.12 -11.80 -2.84
N SER A 90 -10.42 -11.71 -3.11
CA SER A 90 -11.30 -12.87 -3.03
C SER A 90 -10.91 -13.97 -4.02
N SER A 91 -11.29 -15.21 -3.75
CA SER A 91 -11.07 -16.33 -4.68
C SER A 91 -9.60 -16.53 -5.00
N ASN A 92 -8.77 -16.63 -3.96
CA ASN A 92 -7.32 -16.83 -4.03
C ASN A 92 -6.90 -17.97 -3.07
N ASP A 93 -5.59 -18.13 -2.86
CA ASP A 93 -4.99 -19.22 -2.09
C ASP A 93 -4.41 -18.75 -0.74
N VAL A 94 -4.89 -17.63 -0.19
CA VAL A 94 -4.41 -17.12 1.10
C VAL A 94 -4.80 -18.12 2.19
N ASN A 95 -3.81 -18.72 2.83
CA ASN A 95 -3.96 -19.68 3.92
C ASN A 95 -3.69 -19.02 5.29
N ASP A 96 -3.61 -19.81 6.36
CA ASP A 96 -3.29 -19.30 7.71
C ASP A 96 -1.92 -18.61 7.79
N ASP A 97 -0.91 -19.07 7.07
CA ASP A 97 0.40 -18.38 6.99
C ASP A 97 0.25 -17.02 6.27
N GLY A 98 -0.52 -16.99 5.19
CA GLY A 98 -0.87 -15.77 4.46
C GLY A 98 -1.65 -14.77 5.32
N ALA A 99 -2.43 -15.26 6.29
CA ALA A 99 -3.24 -14.43 7.18
C ALA A 99 -2.39 -13.54 8.09
N GLU A 100 -1.18 -13.94 8.47
CA GLU A 100 -0.23 -13.10 9.21
C GLU A 100 0.15 -11.85 8.40
N PHE A 101 0.41 -12.02 7.11
CA PHE A 101 0.75 -10.91 6.22
C PHE A 101 -0.46 -10.01 5.94
N VAL A 102 -1.65 -10.59 5.79
CA VAL A 102 -2.91 -9.85 5.70
C VAL A 102 -3.16 -9.01 6.96
N ALA A 103 -2.97 -9.59 8.16
CA ALA A 103 -3.07 -8.89 9.41
C ALA A 103 -2.07 -7.72 9.48
N ASN A 104 -0.85 -7.90 8.96
CA ASN A 104 0.11 -6.80 8.85
C ASN A 104 -0.38 -5.68 7.92
N ILE A 105 -0.97 -6.00 6.76
CA ILE A 105 -1.55 -5.00 5.84
C ILE A 105 -2.58 -4.13 6.57
N ILE A 106 -3.53 -4.76 7.25
CA ILE A 106 -4.58 -4.08 8.05
C ILE A 106 -3.93 -3.21 9.13
N ARG A 107 -2.90 -3.75 9.78
CA ARG A 107 -2.23 -3.12 10.90
C ARG A 107 -1.45 -1.87 10.53
N VAL A 108 -0.84 -1.79 9.36
CA VAL A 108 -0.05 -0.61 8.94
C VAL A 108 -0.84 0.39 8.12
N ASN A 109 -1.77 -0.10 7.28
CA ASN A 109 -2.57 0.72 6.39
C ASN A 109 -3.67 1.48 7.13
N ARG A 110 -3.96 2.72 6.71
CA ARG A 110 -5.01 3.57 7.31
C ARG A 110 -6.01 4.13 6.28
N THR A 111 -5.90 3.70 5.03
CA THR A 111 -6.67 4.23 3.89
C THR A 111 -7.73 3.24 3.39
N LEU A 112 -7.45 1.93 3.50
CA LEU A 112 -8.37 0.86 3.16
C LEU A 112 -9.62 0.94 4.02
N LYS A 113 -10.77 1.00 3.35
CA LYS A 113 -12.11 0.96 3.94
C LYS A 113 -12.82 -0.37 3.65
N ALA A 114 -12.46 -1.05 2.57
CA ALA A 114 -12.93 -2.40 2.30
C ALA A 114 -11.77 -3.28 1.86
N PHE A 115 -11.67 -4.45 2.49
CA PHE A 115 -10.70 -5.49 2.15
C PHE A 115 -11.43 -6.82 2.06
N ASN A 116 -11.58 -7.34 0.83
CA ASN A 116 -12.30 -8.59 0.58
C ASN A 116 -11.33 -9.78 0.48
N LEU A 117 -11.54 -10.77 1.36
CA LEU A 117 -10.78 -12.02 1.44
C LEU A 117 -11.69 -13.25 1.28
N ALA A 118 -12.93 -13.08 0.81
CA ALA A 118 -13.86 -14.19 0.62
C ALA A 118 -13.26 -15.29 -0.28
N ASP A 119 -13.67 -16.54 -0.11
CA ASP A 119 -13.22 -17.65 -0.96
C ASP A 119 -11.68 -17.79 -0.98
N ASN A 120 -11.07 -17.81 0.20
CA ASN A 120 -9.65 -18.12 0.42
C ASN A 120 -9.55 -19.33 1.36
N LYS A 121 -8.32 -19.79 1.63
CA LYS A 121 -8.01 -20.97 2.46
C LYS A 121 -7.72 -20.60 3.92
N ILE A 122 -8.35 -19.55 4.44
CA ILE A 122 -8.15 -19.05 5.80
C ILE A 122 -8.93 -19.94 6.77
N GLY A 123 -8.23 -20.62 7.66
CA GLY A 123 -8.76 -21.46 8.73
C GLY A 123 -8.93 -20.71 10.05
N ASN A 124 -9.12 -21.48 11.12
CA ASN A 124 -9.39 -20.93 12.46
C ASN A 124 -8.21 -20.09 12.98
N LEU A 125 -6.97 -20.50 12.71
CA LEU A 125 -5.77 -19.78 13.17
C LEU A 125 -5.65 -18.44 12.44
N GLY A 126 -5.77 -18.45 11.11
CA GLY A 126 -5.70 -17.24 10.29
C GLY A 126 -6.83 -16.26 10.63
N CYS A 127 -8.04 -16.76 10.87
CA CYS A 127 -9.16 -15.95 11.33
C CYS A 127 -8.83 -15.25 12.67
N ALA A 128 -8.31 -15.99 13.65
CA ALA A 128 -7.93 -15.42 14.95
C ALA A 128 -6.83 -14.35 14.81
N ILE A 129 -5.86 -14.56 13.93
CA ILE A 129 -4.78 -13.60 13.63
C ILE A 129 -5.34 -12.32 13.01
N ILE A 130 -6.20 -12.44 12.00
CA ILE A 130 -6.83 -11.28 11.35
C ILE A 130 -7.70 -10.52 12.34
N MET A 131 -8.50 -11.20 13.16
CA MET A 131 -9.35 -10.54 14.17
C MET A 131 -8.55 -9.75 15.20
N LYS A 132 -7.37 -10.25 15.63
CA LYS A 132 -6.48 -9.51 16.51
C LYS A 132 -5.99 -8.20 15.87
N SER A 133 -5.86 -8.14 14.54
CA SER A 133 -5.45 -6.92 13.82
C SER A 133 -6.53 -5.83 13.73
N PHE A 134 -7.78 -6.13 14.10
CA PHE A 134 -8.86 -5.13 14.19
C PHE A 134 -9.03 -4.52 15.58
N GLN A 135 -8.38 -5.09 16.59
CA GLN A 135 -8.39 -4.52 17.94
C GLN A 135 -7.59 -3.22 17.95
N LEU A 136 -7.96 -2.28 18.83
CA LEU A 136 -7.12 -1.10 19.08
C LEU A 136 -5.80 -1.57 19.69
N PHE A 137 -4.69 -1.38 18.97
CA PHE A 137 -3.35 -1.59 19.50
C PHE A 137 -2.51 -0.33 19.35
N PRO A 138 -1.66 -0.01 20.33
CA PRO A 138 -0.63 1.00 20.16
C PRO A 138 0.34 0.53 19.06
N LEU A 139 0.76 1.46 18.19
CA LEU A 139 1.85 1.19 17.26
C LEU A 139 3.12 0.87 18.07
N SER A 140 3.80 -0.20 17.69
CA SER A 140 5.13 -0.51 18.23
C SER A 140 6.12 0.58 17.83
N GLN A 141 7.25 0.66 18.55
CA GLN A 141 8.31 1.62 18.22
C GLN A 141 8.82 1.43 16.79
N ASN A 142 8.95 0.19 16.32
CA ASN A 142 9.36 -0.12 14.96
C ASN A 142 8.35 0.41 13.92
N GLU A 143 7.05 0.24 14.15
CA GLU A 143 6.01 0.77 13.26
C GLU A 143 6.00 2.31 13.24
N LEU A 144 6.19 2.96 14.40
CA LEU A 144 6.31 4.40 14.50
C LEU A 144 7.53 4.93 13.76
N VAL A 145 8.69 4.27 13.91
CA VAL A 145 9.93 4.61 13.20
C VAL A 145 9.74 4.43 11.69
N LEU A 146 9.13 3.33 11.23
CA LEU A 146 8.86 3.11 9.82
C LEU A 146 7.95 4.20 9.24
N LYS A 147 6.85 4.54 9.93
CA LYS A 147 5.97 5.64 9.50
C LYS A 147 6.68 6.99 9.45
N ARG A 148 7.54 7.29 10.43
CA ARG A 148 8.36 8.50 10.42
C ARG A 148 9.34 8.51 9.25
N LYS A 149 10.02 7.39 8.97
CA LYS A 149 10.94 7.25 7.83
C LYS A 149 10.25 7.47 6.49
N ILE A 150 9.06 6.88 6.28
CA ILE A 150 8.28 7.09 5.05
C ILE A 150 7.89 8.56 4.91
N LYS A 151 7.38 9.17 5.99
CA LYS A 151 7.01 10.58 6.00
C LYS A 151 8.19 11.50 5.72
N LEU A 152 9.37 11.22 6.30
CA LEU A 152 10.60 11.98 6.06
C LEU A 152 11.06 11.87 4.60
N ARG A 153 11.06 10.66 4.03
CA ARG A 153 11.40 10.47 2.60
C ARG A 153 10.47 11.26 1.68
N LEU A 154 9.18 11.36 2.01
CA LEU A 154 8.23 12.20 1.28
C LEU A 154 8.48 13.70 1.47
N MET A 155 9.00 14.11 2.63
CA MET A 155 9.38 15.49 2.93
C MET A 155 10.71 15.90 2.29
N GLU A 156 11.67 14.98 2.13
CA GLU A 156 12.96 15.24 1.46
C GLU A 156 12.79 15.61 -0.03
N VAL A 157 11.66 15.27 -0.63
CA VAL A 157 11.28 15.71 -1.99
C VAL A 157 10.86 17.20 -2.01
N ILE A 158 10.55 17.78 -0.85
CA ILE A 158 10.30 19.22 -0.69
C ILE A 158 11.65 19.89 -0.42
N PRO A 159 12.07 20.88 -1.22
CA PRO A 159 13.32 21.60 -0.97
C PRO A 159 13.35 22.13 0.47
N VAL A 160 14.42 21.82 1.20
CA VAL A 160 14.64 22.24 2.60
C VAL A 160 14.40 23.74 2.81
N ARG A 161 14.66 24.56 1.78
CA ARG A 161 14.37 26.01 1.75
C ARG A 161 12.89 26.38 1.98
N ILE A 162 11.94 25.52 1.59
CA ILE A 162 10.50 25.77 1.78
C ILE A 162 10.08 25.42 3.22
N LEU A 163 10.72 24.40 3.82
CA LEU A 163 10.43 23.94 5.18
C LEU A 163 10.79 25.00 6.25
N PHE A 164 11.85 25.77 6.01
CA PHE A 164 12.30 26.85 6.90
C PHE A 164 11.80 28.25 6.53
N SER A 165 10.85 28.38 5.59
CA SER A 165 10.21 29.69 5.36
C SER A 165 9.32 30.06 6.55
N GLU A 166 9.42 31.32 7.00
CA GLU A 166 8.86 31.85 8.25
C GLU A 166 7.33 31.68 8.45
N LYS A 167 6.61 31.12 7.47
CA LYS A 167 5.16 30.90 7.53
C LYS A 167 4.75 29.49 8.01
N ASN A 168 5.68 28.57 8.24
CA ASN A 168 5.36 27.19 8.62
C ASN A 168 5.47 26.93 10.14
N VAL A 169 4.58 27.57 10.92
CA VAL A 169 4.41 27.39 12.38
C VAL A 169 4.12 25.92 12.79
N TRP A 170 3.77 25.06 11.83
CA TRP A 170 3.49 23.64 12.04
C TRP A 170 4.73 22.76 12.30
N PHE A 171 5.94 23.23 11.95
CA PHE A 171 7.15 22.42 12.00
C PHE A 171 7.69 22.19 13.42
N GLU A 172 7.60 23.18 14.30
CA GLU A 172 8.12 23.09 15.68
C GLU A 172 7.32 22.13 16.57
N LYS A 173 6.07 21.83 16.23
CA LYS A 173 5.21 20.95 17.05
C LYS A 173 5.38 19.45 16.75
N ILE A 174 5.94 19.08 15.61
CA ILE A 174 6.01 17.67 15.15
C ILE A 174 7.38 17.04 15.43
N ILE A 175 8.43 17.84 15.48
CA ILE A 175 9.79 17.35 15.72
C ILE A 175 10.19 17.72 17.15
N THR A 176 10.21 16.74 18.06
CA THR A 176 10.79 16.94 19.39
C THR A 176 12.25 17.36 19.24
N ARG A 177 12.67 18.43 19.95
CA ARG A 177 14.03 19.01 19.95
C ARG A 177 15.22 18.04 19.76
N PRO A 178 15.26 16.83 20.36
CA PRO A 178 16.37 15.89 20.11
C PRO A 178 16.54 15.46 18.63
N PHE A 179 15.46 15.44 17.83
CA PHE A 179 15.53 15.05 16.41
C PHE A 179 16.07 16.18 15.50
N LEU A 180 15.97 17.44 15.92
CA LEU A 180 16.53 18.58 15.16
C LEU A 180 18.06 18.55 15.16
N LEU A 181 18.68 18.05 16.24
CA LEU A 181 20.13 17.98 16.38
C LEU A 181 20.75 16.88 15.50
N GLU A 182 20.10 15.71 15.37
CA GLU A 182 20.58 14.64 14.48
C GLU A 182 20.55 15.04 12.99
N ILE A 183 19.54 15.81 12.56
CA ILE A 183 19.43 16.28 11.18
C ILE A 183 20.40 17.45 10.93
N ALA A 184 20.66 18.31 11.92
CA ALA A 184 21.60 19.43 11.78
C ALA A 184 23.06 18.98 11.52
N HIS A 185 23.46 17.80 12.01
CA HIS A 185 24.79 17.24 11.76
C HIS A 185 24.98 16.61 10.36
N ILE A 186 23.90 16.44 9.59
CA ILE A 186 23.96 15.88 8.22
C ILE A 186 24.14 17.00 7.17
N PHE A 187 23.88 18.26 7.53
CA PHE A 187 23.85 19.40 6.60
C PHE A 187 24.79 20.56 6.96
N LEU A 188 25.70 20.37 7.93
CA LEU A 188 26.87 21.21 8.21
C LEU A 188 28.14 20.39 7.99
#